data_AF-A0A7V1SSJ5-F1
#
_entry.id   AF-A0A7V1SSJ5-F1
#
_cell.length_a   1.000
_cell.length_b   1.000
_cell.length_c   1.000
_cell.angle_alpha   90.00
_cell.angle_beta   90.00
_cell.angle_gamma   90.00
#
_symmetry.space_group_name_H-M   'P 1'
#
loop_
_entity.id
_entity.type
_entity.pdbx_description
1 polymer ?
#
loop_
_entity_poly.entity_id
_entity_poly.type
_entity_poly.pdbx_seq_one_letter_code
_entity_poly.pdbx_strand_id
1 'polypeptide(L)' 'MSDKKFKPIFESTLSEQSALLKSQLQQVQRENLKAGLYNSYRDARYKAQNILVRRYKDRREIVQIDAATGHTQTIKTIL' A
#
# COMPACT_ATOMS: atom_id res chain seq x y z
N MET A 1 7.25 25.39 -23.21
CA MET A 1 6.73 24.62 -22.05
C MET A 1 5.28 24.30 -22.36
N SER A 2 4.92 23.04 -22.54
CA SER A 2 3.54 22.69 -22.94
C SER A 2 2.56 23.09 -21.84
N ASP A 3 1.56 23.90 -22.18
CA ASP A 3 0.39 24.17 -21.34
C ASP A 3 -0.24 22.84 -20.91
N LYS A 4 0.11 22.38 -19.70
CA LYS A 4 -0.62 21.28 -19.07
C LYS A 4 -1.96 21.85 -18.63
N LYS A 5 -2.91 21.89 -19.56
CA LYS A 5 -4.32 22.17 -19.26
C LYS A 5 -4.72 21.31 -18.06
N PHE A 6 -5.32 21.92 -17.05
CA PHE A 6 -5.86 21.21 -15.90
C PHE A 6 -6.81 20.12 -16.41
N LYS A 7 -6.47 18.87 -16.11
CA LYS A 7 -7.28 17.70 -16.46
C LYS A 7 -8.00 17.26 -15.20
N PRO A 8 -9.34 17.37 -15.15
CA PRO A 8 -10.10 16.90 -14.00
C PRO A 8 -9.85 15.42 -13.70
N ILE A 9 -10.02 15.03 -12.44
CA ILE A 9 -9.71 13.67 -11.99
C ILE A 9 -10.56 12.60 -12.72
N PHE A 10 -11.82 12.91 -13.02
CA PHE A 10 -12.73 12.00 -13.73
C PHE A 10 -12.35 11.76 -15.20
N GLU A 11 -11.54 12.64 -15.78
CA GLU A 11 -11.01 12.48 -17.14
C GLU A 11 -9.62 11.82 -17.12
N SER A 12 -8.98 11.77 -15.95
CA SER A 12 -7.63 11.23 -15.77
C SER A 12 -7.63 9.71 -15.77
N THR A 13 -6.68 9.11 -16.46
CA THR A 13 -6.40 7.67 -16.39
C THR A 13 -5.95 7.28 -14.98
N LEU A 14 -6.08 5.99 -14.64
CA LEU A 14 -5.60 5.47 -13.35
C LEU A 14 -4.10 5.75 -13.11
N SER A 15 -3.29 5.73 -14.17
CA SER A 15 -1.86 6.05 -14.09
C SER A 15 -1.63 7.53 -13.71
N GLU A 16 -2.37 8.44 -14.35
CA GLU A 16 -2.31 9.88 -14.04
C GLU A 16 -2.78 10.17 -12.61
N GLN A 17 -3.90 9.56 -12.19
CA GLN A 17 -4.41 9.68 -10.82
C GLN A 17 -3.41 9.13 -9.79
N SER A 18 -2.80 7.98 -10.07
CA SER A 18 -1.77 7.39 -9.21
C SER A 18 -0.54 8.30 -9.09
N ALA A 19 -0.10 8.92 -10.19
CA ALA A 19 0.99 9.87 -10.19
C ALA A 19 0.69 11.11 -9.35
N LEU A 20 -0.54 11.63 -9.42
CA LEU A 20 -1.00 12.76 -8.59
C LEU A 20 -1.01 12.43 -7.10
N LEU A 21 -1.44 11.23 -6.73
CA LEU A 21 -1.58 10.80 -5.33
C LEU A 21 -0.28 10.28 -4.70
N LYS A 22 0.73 9.98 -5.51
CA LYS A 22 1.96 9.31 -5.06
C LYS A 22 2.65 10.02 -3.90
N SER A 23 2.72 11.35 -3.94
CA SER A 23 3.41 12.12 -2.89
C SER A 23 2.68 12.07 -1.55
N GLN A 24 1.35 12.16 -1.57
CA GLN A 24 0.47 12.10 -0.41
C GLN A 24 0.46 10.68 0.17
N LEU A 25 0.42 9.65 -0.67
CA LEU A 25 0.54 8.26 -0.23
C LEU A 25 1.87 8.01 0.50
N GLN A 26 2.99 8.51 -0.04
CA GLN A 26 4.29 8.39 0.62
C GLN A 26 4.33 9.13 1.95
N GLN A 27 3.66 10.29 2.05
CA GLN A 27 3.56 11.03 3.31
C GLN A 27 2.80 10.22 4.36
N VAL A 28 1.59 9.75 4.05
CA VAL A 28 0.77 8.94 4.96
C VAL A 28 1.51 7.67 5.39
N GLN A 29 2.19 6.99 4.45
CA GLN A 29 2.99 5.82 4.77
C GLN A 29 4.09 6.10 5.79
N ARG A 30 4.77 7.26 5.70
CA ARG A 30 5.78 7.67 6.68
C ARG A 30 5.14 8.00 8.03
N GLU A 31 4.01 8.69 8.03
CA GLU A 31 3.28 9.06 9.25
C GLU A 31 2.78 7.82 10.00
N ASN A 32 2.22 6.83 9.29
CA ASN A 32 1.85 5.53 9.87
C ASN A 32 3.02 4.88 10.61
N LEU A 33 4.19 4.79 9.98
CA LEU A 33 5.37 4.18 10.60
C LEU A 33 5.88 4.98 11.81
N LYS A 34 5.79 6.31 11.77
CA LYS A 34 6.14 7.17 12.91
C LYS A 34 5.18 6.96 14.09
N ALA A 35 3.89 6.73 13.81
CA ALA A 35 2.87 6.44 14.82
C ALA A 35 2.91 4.99 15.34
N GLY A 36 3.86 4.16 14.89
CA GLY A 36 3.95 2.74 15.29
C GLY A 36 2.97 1.82 14.57
N LEU A 37 2.28 2.32 13.53
CA LEU A 37 1.40 1.53 12.68
C LEU A 37 2.20 0.84 11.56
N TYR A 38 1.51 0.00 10.78
CA TYR A 38 2.08 -0.69 9.63
C TYR A 38 1.51 -0.17 8.30
N ASN A 39 2.27 -0.36 7.22
CA ASN A 39 1.78 -0.26 5.85
C ASN A 39 1.61 -1.66 5.27
N SER A 40 0.48 -1.92 4.60
CA SER A 40 0.21 -3.22 3.96
C SER A 40 0.38 -3.15 2.45
N TYR A 41 1.01 -4.14 1.84
CA TYR A 41 1.18 -4.21 0.38
C TYR A 41 1.35 -5.65 -0.13
N ARG A 42 1.14 -5.84 -1.44
CA ARG A 42 1.43 -7.10 -2.14
C ARG A 42 2.90 -7.16 -2.51
N ASP A 43 3.51 -8.32 -2.27
CA ASP A 43 4.90 -8.59 -2.66
C ASP A 43 4.90 -9.71 -3.72
N ALA A 44 5.64 -9.51 -4.80
CA ALA A 44 5.64 -10.40 -5.97
C ALA A 44 6.08 -11.84 -5.64
N ARG A 45 6.75 -12.05 -4.50
CA ARG A 45 7.15 -13.38 -4.03
C ARG A 45 5.97 -14.24 -3.59
N TYR A 46 4.85 -13.64 -3.20
CA TYR A 46 3.66 -14.36 -2.75
C TYR A 46 2.57 -14.32 -3.83
N LYS A 47 2.40 -15.44 -4.53
CA LYS A 47 1.41 -15.57 -5.63
C LYS A 47 -0.03 -15.63 -5.13
N ALA A 48 -0.24 -16.10 -3.89
CA ALA A 48 -1.58 -16.24 -3.33
C ALA A 48 -2.19 -14.86 -3.07
N GLN A 49 -3.40 -14.63 -3.59
CA GLN A 49 -4.03 -13.31 -3.52
C GLN A 49 -4.41 -12.90 -2.10
N ASN A 50 -4.49 -13.84 -1.18
CA ASN A 50 -4.80 -13.61 0.22
C ASN A 50 -3.57 -13.31 1.10
N ILE A 51 -2.35 -13.28 0.54
CA ILE A 51 -1.14 -12.97 1.29
C ILE A 51 -0.73 -11.51 1.06
N LEU A 52 -0.49 -10.79 2.16
CA LEU A 52 0.02 -9.42 2.19
C LEU A 52 1.25 -9.32 3.11
N VAL A 53 2.06 -8.29 2.87
CA VAL A 53 3.15 -7.91 3.75
C VAL A 53 2.71 -6.70 4.57
N ARG A 54 2.71 -6.82 5.90
CA ARG A 54 2.64 -5.68 6.81
C ARG A 54 4.06 -5.24 7.16
N ARG A 55 4.42 -4.00 6.82
CA ARG A 55 5.71 -3.42 7.15
C ARG A 55 5.55 -2.44 8.30
N TYR A 56 6.25 -2.73 9.39
CA TYR A 56 6.42 -1.86 10.54
C TYR A 56 7.75 -1.11 10.41
N LYS A 57 8.07 -0.31 11.43
CA LYS A 57 9.33 0.43 11.51
C LYS A 57 10.54 -0.51 11.68
N ASP A 58 10.35 -1.58 12.44
CA ASP A 58 11.37 -2.49 12.98
C ASP A 58 11.31 -3.90 12.38
N ARG A 59 10.21 -4.27 11.72
CA ARG A 59 10.00 -5.62 11.19
C ARG A 59 9.02 -5.66 10.02
N ARG A 60 8.88 -6.85 9.43
CA ARG A 60 7.85 -7.18 8.44
C ARG A 60 7.13 -8.45 8.84
N GLU A 61 5.82 -8.48 8.63
CA GLU A 61 4.98 -9.64 8.86
C GLU A 61 4.35 -10.07 7.55
N ILE A 62 4.38 -11.37 7.27
CA ILE A 62 3.66 -12.01 6.17
C ILE A 62 2.33 -12.48 6.73
N VAL A 63 1.25 -11.94 6.21
CA VAL A 63 -0.10 -12.12 6.76
C VAL A 63 -1.01 -12.70 5.69
N GLN A 64 -1.71 -13.76 6.05
CA GLN A 64 -2.81 -14.31 5.26
C GLN A 64 -4.13 -13.72 5.74
N ILE A 65 -5.00 -13.38 4.80
CA ILE A 65 -6.32 -12.81 5.07
C ILE A 65 -7.40 -13.76 4.56
N ASP A 66 -8.32 -14.12 5.43
CA ASP A 66 -9.57 -14.72 4.99
C ASP A 66 -10.46 -13.63 4.40
N ALA A 67 -10.75 -13.72 3.10
CA ALA A 67 -11.54 -12.73 2.38
C ALA A 67 -13.01 -12.72 2.79
N ALA A 68 -13.55 -13.83 3.33
CA ALA A 68 -14.94 -13.91 3.76
C ALA A 68 -15.16 -13.25 5.11
N THR A 69 -14.18 -13.32 6.01
CA THR A 69 -14.32 -12.88 7.41
C THR A 69 -13.49 -11.64 7.75
N GLY A 70 -12.52 -11.29 6.91
CA GLY A 70 -11.51 -10.27 7.21
C GLY A 70 -10.51 -10.70 8.29
N HIS A 71 -10.58 -11.95 8.76
CA HIS A 71 -9.65 -12.46 9.76
C HIS A 71 -8.23 -12.53 9.19
N THR A 72 -7.24 -12.17 10.01
CA THR A 72 -5.85 -12.10 9.56
C THR A 72 -4.95 -12.98 10.43
N GLN A 73 -4.18 -13.84 9.78
CA GLN A 73 -3.23 -14.74 10.43
C GLN A 73 -1.80 -14.39 10.00
N THR A 74 -0.92 -14.18 10.98
CA THR A 74 0.51 -13.98 10.70
C THR A 74 1.16 -15.33 10.43
N ILE A 75 1.67 -15.52 9.21
CA ILE A 75 2.38 -16.72 8.77
C ILE A 75 3.85 -16.66 9.22
N LYS A 76 4.47 -15.47 9.11
CA LYS A 76 5.90 -15.30 9.37
C LYS A 76 6.23 -13.87 9.78
N THR A 77 7.14 -13.73 10.74
CA THR A 77 7.78 -12.46 11.09
C THR A 77 9.22 -12.44 10.59
N ILE A 78 9.62 -11.32 9.99
CA ILE A 78 10.96 -11.04 9.48
C ILE A 78 11.44 -9.77 10.19
N LEU A 79 12.53 -9.88 10.94
CA LEU A 79 13.18 -8.75 11.59
C LEU A 79 14.04 -7.98 10.57
#